data_AF-A0A9E3AUP8-F1
#
_entry.id   AF-A0A9E3AUP8-F1
#
_cell.length_a   1.000
_cell.length_b   1.000
_cell.length_c   1.000
_cell.angle_alpha   90.00
_cell.angle_beta   90.00
_cell.angle_gamma   90.00
#
_symmetry.space_group_name_H-M   'P 1'
#
loop_
_entity.id
_entity.type
_entity.pdbx_description
1 polymer ?
#
loop_
_entity_poly.entity_id
_entity_poly.type
_entity_poly.pdbx_seq_one_letter_code
_entity_poly.pdbx_strand_id
1 'polypeptide(L)' 'MTFIVFVGPTLDPKEVADAGDFTCLPPVSQGDVYRAARNRPRAIGIIDGYFSGAPSVWHKEILWAIS' A
#
# COMPACT_ATOMS: atom_id res chain seq x y z
N MET A 1 -8.97 -7.14 -12.31
CA MET A 1 -7.93 -6.11 -12.16
C MET A 1 -7.94 -5.71 -10.70
N THR A 2 -6.81 -5.78 -10.00
CA THR A 2 -6.75 -5.62 -8.54
C THR A 2 -6.33 -4.21 -8.15
N PHE A 3 -6.99 -3.65 -7.13
CA PHE A 3 -6.55 -2.43 -6.44
C PHE A 3 -5.90 -2.85 -5.11
N ILE A 4 -4.74 -2.31 -4.79
CA ILE A 4 -4.04 -2.60 -3.53
C ILE A 4 -4.03 -1.34 -2.68
N VAL A 5 -4.34 -1.45 -1.39
CA VAL A 5 -4.31 -0.32 -0.46
C VAL A 5 -3.54 -0.71 0.80
N PHE A 6 -2.48 0.04 1.12
CA PHE A 6 -1.77 -0.06 2.39
C PHE A 6 -2.43 0.84 3.43
N VAL A 7 -2.99 0.24 4.49
CA VAL A 7 -3.82 0.94 5.47
C VAL A 7 -3.72 0.34 6.88
N GLY A 8 -3.91 1.20 7.88
CA GLY A 8 -3.88 0.95 9.32
C GLY A 8 -2.73 1.72 10.00
N PRO A 9 -2.89 2.31 11.19
CA PRO A 9 -4.04 2.26 12.09
C PRO A 9 -5.06 3.39 11.87
N THR A 10 -4.83 4.31 10.92
CA THR A 10 -5.68 5.50 10.75
C THR A 10 -7.10 5.13 10.32
N LEU A 11 -7.25 4.09 9.50
CA LEU A 11 -8.54 3.52 9.12
C LEU A 11 -8.55 2.01 9.40
N ASP A 12 -9.72 1.46 9.74
CA ASP A 12 -9.88 0.02 9.87
C ASP A 12 -9.83 -0.61 8.47
N PRO A 13 -8.94 -1.59 8.20
CA PRO A 13 -8.91 -2.31 6.93
C PRO A 13 -10.26 -2.88 6.48
N LYS A 14 -11.17 -3.19 7.42
CA LYS A 14 -12.53 -3.64 7.13
C LYS A 14 -13.39 -2.54 6.51
N GLU A 15 -13.32 -1.33 7.05
CA GLU A 15 -14.06 -0.18 6.49
C GLU A 15 -13.60 0.13 5.06
N VAL A 16 -12.31 -0.03 4.78
CA VAL A 16 -11.77 0.12 3.43
C VAL A 16 -12.23 -1.00 2.50
N ALA A 17 -12.24 -2.25 2.99
CA ALA A 17 -12.71 -3.40 2.21
C ALA A 17 -14.21 -3.30 1.88
N ASP A 18 -15.01 -2.72 2.77
CA ASP A 18 -16.44 -2.51 2.54
C ASP A 18 -16.73 -1.37 1.55
N ALA A 19 -15.79 -0.43 1.38
CA ALA A 19 -15.92 0.70 0.45
C ALA A 19 -15.72 0.33 -1.02
N GLY A 20 -15.15 -0.85 -1.32
CA GLY A 20 -14.93 -1.31 -2.69
C GLY A 20 -14.04 -2.56 -2.80
N ASP A 21 -13.80 -2.99 -4.04
CA ASP A 21 -12.98 -4.19 -4.31
C ASP A 21 -11.47 -3.88 -4.19
N PHE A 22 -11.00 -3.80 -2.95
CA PHE A 22 -9.61 -3.52 -2.59
C PHE A 22 -8.97 -4.72 -1.90
N THR A 23 -7.73 -5.02 -2.28
CA THR A 23 -6.85 -5.84 -1.46
C THR A 23 -6.18 -4.96 -0.42
N CYS A 24 -6.69 -5.00 0.81
CA CYS A 24 -6.11 -4.29 1.94
C CYS A 24 -4.85 -5.02 2.43
N LEU A 25 -3.74 -4.29 2.49
CA LEU A 25 -2.48 -4.71 3.10
C LEU A 25 -2.24 -3.87 4.37
N PRO A 26 -1.40 -4.36 5.30
CA PRO A 26 -0.96 -3.57 6.46
C PRO A 26 -0.35 -2.21 6.06
N PRO A 27 -0.12 -1.26 7.00
CA PRO A 27 0.64 -0.04 6.70
C PRO A 27 1.93 -0.32 5.91
N VAL A 28 2.27 0.61 5.01
CA VAL A 28 3.39 0.43 4.10
C VAL A 28 4.73 0.49 4.83
N SER A 29 5.66 -0.39 4.44
CA SER A 29 7.07 -0.34 4.82
C SER A 29 7.99 -0.40 3.60
N GLN A 30 9.28 -0.18 3.82
CA GLN A 30 10.29 -0.27 2.77
C GLN A 30 10.24 -1.61 2.02
N GLY A 31 10.21 -1.55 0.69
CA GLY A 31 10.13 -2.72 -0.19
C GLY A 31 8.70 -3.15 -0.54
N ASP A 32 7.69 -2.71 0.20
CA ASP A 32 6.32 -3.19 -0.01
C ASP A 32 5.71 -2.65 -1.30
N VAL A 33 5.98 -1.40 -1.65
CA VAL A 33 5.49 -0.81 -2.91
C VAL A 33 6.07 -1.54 -4.10
N TYR A 34 7.37 -1.86 -4.07
CA TYR A 34 8.00 -2.68 -5.11
C TYR A 34 7.35 -4.07 -5.22
N ARG A 35 7.12 -4.75 -4.09
CA ARG A 35 6.47 -6.08 -4.06
C ARG A 35 5.03 -6.03 -4.56
N ALA A 36 4.26 -5.02 -4.19
CA ALA A 36 2.89 -4.83 -4.66
C ALA A 36 2.84 -4.53 -6.17
N ALA A 37 3.70 -3.63 -6.66
CA ALA A 37 3.75 -3.25 -8.07
C ALA A 37 4.14 -4.42 -8.99
N ARG A 38 4.93 -5.39 -8.50
CA ARG A 38 5.23 -6.63 -9.24
C ARG A 38 4.00 -7.47 -9.59
N ASN A 39 2.91 -7.35 -8.85
CA ASN A 39 1.64 -8.02 -9.16
C ASN A 39 0.84 -7.31 -10.26
N ARG A 40 1.35 -6.20 -10.80
CA ARG A 40 0.71 -5.34 -11.81
C ARG A 40 -0.73 -4.97 -11.46
N PRO A 41 -0.98 -4.43 -10.24
CA PRO A 41 -2.30 -3.92 -9.89
C PRO A 41 -2.68 -2.74 -10.79
N ARG A 42 -3.97 -2.44 -10.84
CA ARG A 42 -4.47 -1.26 -11.56
C ARG A 42 -4.06 0.04 -10.88
N ALA A 43 -4.02 0.05 -9.55
CA ALA A 43 -3.51 1.17 -8.76
C ALA A 43 -3.06 0.67 -7.37
N ILE A 44 -2.19 1.46 -6.75
CA ILE A 44 -1.72 1.27 -5.37
C ILE A 44 -2.09 2.53 -4.58
N GLY A 45 -2.87 2.37 -3.51
CA GLY A 45 -3.14 3.40 -2.51
C GLY A 45 -2.22 3.23 -1.31
N ILE A 46 -1.66 4.33 -0.82
CA ILE A 46 -0.87 4.36 0.42
C ILE A 46 -1.56 5.35 1.35
N ILE A 47 -2.14 4.85 2.44
CA ILE A 47 -2.81 5.66 3.46
C ILE A 47 -1.91 5.78 4.68
N ASP A 48 -1.39 4.65 5.14
CA ASP A 48 -0.61 4.58 6.36
C ASP A 48 0.76 3.94 6.14
N GLY A 49 1.70 4.35 6.99
CA GLY A 49 2.97 3.68 7.20
C GLY A 49 3.22 3.51 8.70
N TYR A 50 4.27 2.80 9.08
CA TYR A 50 4.47 2.46 10.49
C TYR A 50 4.84 3.64 11.40
N PHE A 51 5.24 4.81 10.87
CA PHE A 51 5.71 6.03 11.56
C PHE A 51 6.89 5.84 12.56
N SER A 52 7.09 4.64 13.11
CA SER A 52 8.16 4.16 13.97
C SER A 52 8.19 2.62 13.93
N GLY A 53 9.37 2.00 14.05
CA GLY A 53 9.50 0.53 14.09
C GLY A 53 9.67 -0.18 12.75
N ALA A 54 9.57 0.53 11.62
CA ALA A 54 9.99 0.04 10.31
C ALA A 54 10.52 1.17 9.43
N PRO A 55 11.48 0.91 8.50
CA PRO A 55 11.92 1.90 7.53
C PRO A 55 10.79 2.35 6.61
N SER A 56 10.72 3.64 6.33
CA SER A 56 9.74 4.22 5.39
C SER A 56 9.99 3.77 3.95
N VAL A 57 8.91 3.71 3.17
CA VAL A 57 8.99 3.52 1.72
C VAL A 57 9.88 4.57 1.08
N TRP A 58 10.69 4.16 0.11
CA TRP A 58 11.54 5.09 -0.62
C TRP A 58 10.80 5.75 -1.80
N HIS A 59 11.09 7.02 -2.04
CA HIS A 59 10.66 7.71 -3.25
C HIS A 59 11.06 6.96 -4.53
N LYS A 60 12.21 6.27 -4.53
CA LYS A 60 12.65 5.44 -5.67
C LYS A 60 11.75 4.22 -5.92
N GLU A 61 11.18 3.63 -4.87
CA GLU A 61 10.21 2.54 -5.04
C GLU A 61 8.92 3.05 -5.66
N ILE A 62 8.46 4.23 -5.23
CA ILE A 62 7.27 4.88 -5.80
C ILE A 62 7.51 5.23 -7.26
N LEU A 63 8.64 5.88 -7.58
CA LEU A 63 9.03 6.21 -8.96
C LEU A 63 9.10 4.96 -9.83
N TRP A 64 9.68 3.87 -9.32
CA TRP A 64 9.73 2.60 -10.03
C TRP A 64 8.34 2.02 -10.29
N ALA A 65 7.41 2.12 -9.34
CA ALA A 65 6.05 1.59 -9.49
C ALA A 65 5.19 2.35 -10.51
N ILE A 66 5.50 3.62 -10.79
CA ILE A 66 4.78 4.46 -11.75
C ILE A 66 5.50 4.63 -13.10
N SER A 67 6.69 4.07 -13.26
CA SER A 67 7.49 4.09 -14.50
C SER A 67 7.26 2.82 -15.33
#